data_AF-A0A952LXA3-F1
#
_entry.id   AF-A0A952LXA3-F1
#
_cell.length_a   1.000
_cell.length_b   1.000
_cell.length_c   1.000
_cell.angle_alpha   90.00
_cell.angle_beta   90.00
_cell.angle_gamma   90.00
#
_symmetry.space_group_name_H-M   'P 1'
#
loop_
_entity.id
_entity.type
_entity.pdbx_description
1 polymer ?
#
loop_
_entity_poly.entity_id
_entity_poly.type
_entity_poly.pdbx_seq_one_letter_code
_entity_poly.pdbx_strand_id
1 'polypeptide(L)'
;MDSIIKVALGVVLGGLILFGIRAAYISYVAYELQKSVVAASNRLAEDNAERLAKAQTVERNKQRRKEEKARKTKLEAKKEREKEAAWDKFFKVSEECLVFKTTQEMVDCSNIRIRARREFEAQYGNSN
;
A
#
# COMPACT_ATOMS: atom_id res chain seq x y z
N MET A 1 -11.22 5.23 84.53
CA MET A 1 -11.89 5.32 83.22
C MET A 1 -11.51 6.60 82.47
N ASP A 2 -11.35 7.73 83.14
CA ASP A 2 -11.09 9.04 82.50
C ASP A 2 -9.75 9.12 81.72
N SER A 3 -8.68 8.48 82.21
CA SER A 3 -7.38 8.49 81.52
C SER A 3 -7.35 7.66 80.23
N ILE A 4 -8.12 6.56 80.18
CA ILE A 4 -8.18 5.66 79.01
C ILE A 4 -8.92 6.36 77.86
N ILE A 5 -10.01 7.07 78.17
CA ILE A 5 -10.79 7.84 77.19
C ILE A 5 -9.93 8.93 76.54
N LYS A 6 -9.10 9.65 77.33
CA LYS A 6 -8.20 10.69 76.81
C LYS A 6 -7.14 10.13 75.86
N VAL A 7 -6.55 8.98 76.19
CA VAL A 7 -5.57 8.31 75.32
C VAL A 7 -6.23 7.81 74.03
N ALA A 8 -7.40 7.17 74.13
CA ALA A 8 -8.14 6.71 72.96
C ALA A 8 -8.54 7.87 72.03
N LEU A 9 -8.99 9.00 72.59
CA LEU A 9 -9.33 10.19 71.82
C LEU A 9 -8.12 10.74 71.04
N GLY A 10 -6.93 10.75 71.66
CA GLY A 10 -5.70 11.19 71.02
C GLY A 10 -5.29 10.30 69.84
N VAL A 11 -5.44 8.98 69.98
CA VAL A 11 -5.14 8.02 68.90
C VAL A 11 -6.12 8.18 67.73
N VAL A 12 -7.41 8.35 68.03
CA VAL A 12 -8.44 8.57 66.99
C VAL A 12 -8.21 9.89 66.27
N LEU A 13 -7.93 10.98 66.99
CA LEU A 13 -7.59 12.29 66.40
C LEU A 13 -6.33 12.21 65.53
N GLY A 14 -5.27 11.56 66.03
CA GLY A 14 -4.03 11.36 65.27
C GLY A 14 -4.28 10.57 63.99
N GLY A 15 -5.09 9.50 64.06
CA GLY A 15 -5.49 8.71 62.91
C GLY A 15 -6.28 9.50 61.87
N LEU A 16 -7.24 10.33 62.30
CA LEU A 16 -8.03 11.19 61.42
C LEU A 16 -7.18 12.26 60.72
N ILE A 17 -6.23 12.86 61.45
CA ILE A 17 -5.30 13.85 60.87
C ILE A 17 -4.41 13.18 59.81
N LEU A 18 -3.80 12.04 60.12
CA LEU A 18 -2.98 11.28 59.17
C LEU A 18 -3.78 10.85 57.93
N PHE A 19 -5.02 10.39 58.13
CA PHE A 19 -5.91 10.02 57.04
C PHE A 19 -6.24 11.23 56.15
N GLY A 20 -6.57 12.39 56.74
CA GLY A 20 -6.84 13.62 56.01
C GLY A 20 -5.66 14.09 55.16
N ILE A 21 -4.45 14.06 55.73
CA ILE A 21 -3.21 14.42 55.01
C ILE A 21 -2.96 13.45 53.83
N ARG A 22 -3.12 12.14 54.05
CA ARG A 22 -2.96 11.13 53.00
C ARG A 22 -3.97 11.31 51.88
N ALA A 23 -5.24 11.56 52.23
CA ALA A 23 -6.30 11.78 51.25
C ALA A 23 -6.04 13.05 50.41
N ALA A 24 -5.62 14.14 51.05
CA ALA A 24 -5.27 15.39 50.36
C ALA A 24 -4.04 15.24 49.46
N TYR A 25 -3.03 14.48 49.90
CA TYR A 25 -1.85 14.21 49.09
C TYR A 25 -2.19 13.36 47.86
N ILE A 26 -2.99 12.30 48.03
CA ILE A 26 -3.40 11.43 46.92
C ILE A 26 -4.23 12.21 45.90
N SER A 27 -5.17 13.06 46.35
CA SER A 27 -6.00 13.85 45.43
C SER A 27 -5.16 14.86 44.64
N TYR A 28 -4.16 15.49 45.27
CA TYR A 28 -3.23 16.39 44.59
C TYR A 28 -2.40 15.67 43.52
N VAL A 29 -1.82 14.50 43.87
CA VAL A 29 -1.02 13.70 42.92
C VAL A 29 -1.88 13.16 41.78
N ALA A 30 -3.12 12.73 42.06
CA ALA A 30 -4.05 12.27 41.05
C ALA A 30 -4.40 13.38 40.03
N TYR A 31 -4.57 14.61 40.50
CA TYR A 31 -4.85 15.77 39.64
C TYR A 31 -3.69 16.05 38.67
N GLU A 32 -2.45 16.06 39.16
CA GLU A 32 -1.27 16.32 38.34
C GLU A 32 -1.03 15.18 37.33
N LEU A 33 -1.21 13.93 37.77
CA LEU A 33 -1.13 12.76 36.90
C LEU A 33 -2.17 12.83 35.77
N GLN A 34 -3.42 13.13 36.09
CA GLN A 34 -4.49 13.22 35.09
C GLN A 34 -4.16 14.24 34.00
N LYS A 35 -3.61 15.39 34.39
CA LYS A 35 -3.19 16.43 33.43
C LYS A 35 -2.08 15.93 32.48
N SER A 36 -1.08 15.25 33.02
CA SER A 36 0.03 14.70 32.22
C SER A 36 -0.42 13.56 31.29
N VAL A 37 -1.31 12.69 31.75
CA VAL A 37 -1.86 11.56 30.99
C VAL A 37 -2.74 12.05 29.85
N VAL A 38 -3.59 13.06 30.08
CA VAL A 38 -4.40 13.66 29.01
C VAL A 38 -3.51 14.30 27.93
N ALA A 39 -2.47 15.03 28.33
CA ALA A 39 -1.53 15.63 27.38
C ALA A 39 -0.77 14.56 26.57
N ALA A 40 -0.32 13.48 27.21
CA ALA A 40 0.34 12.37 26.54
C ALA A 40 -0.62 11.62 25.61
N SER A 41 -1.86 11.38 26.06
CA SER A 41 -2.91 10.73 25.27
C SER A 41 -3.27 11.53 24.03
N ASN A 42 -3.38 12.85 24.13
CA ASN A 42 -3.68 13.71 22.98
C ASN A 42 -2.57 13.64 21.93
N ARG A 43 -1.29 13.68 22.36
CA ARG A 43 -0.15 13.54 21.44
C ARG A 43 -0.12 12.17 20.76
N LEU A 44 -0.43 11.10 21.49
CA LEU A 44 -0.53 9.75 20.93
C LEU A 44 -1.68 9.64 19.93
N ALA A 45 -2.83 10.27 20.22
CA ALA A 45 -3.98 10.29 19.31
C ALA A 45 -3.64 11.03 18.01
N GLU A 46 -2.93 12.17 18.09
CA GLU A 46 -2.48 12.93 16.94
C GLU A 46 -1.46 12.15 16.09
N ASP A 47 -0.43 11.57 16.70
CA ASP A 47 0.57 10.75 15.97
C ASP A 47 -0.09 9.53 15.31
N ASN A 48 -1.01 8.86 16.00
CA ASN A 48 -1.77 7.75 15.41
C ASN A 48 -2.64 8.21 14.24
N ALA A 49 -3.32 9.36 14.36
CA ALA A 49 -4.13 9.91 13.27
C ALA A 49 -3.26 10.25 12.05
N GLU A 50 -2.09 10.85 12.26
CA GLU A 50 -1.14 11.17 11.19
C GLU A 50 -0.61 9.89 10.51
N ARG A 51 -0.24 8.88 11.29
CA ARG A 51 0.22 7.58 10.78
C ARG A 51 -0.85 6.89 9.95
N LEU A 52 -2.11 6.90 10.42
CA LEU A 52 -3.23 6.32 9.67
C LEU A 52 -3.48 7.07 8.36
N ALA A 53 -3.43 8.41 8.36
CA ALA A 53 -3.55 9.21 7.14
C ALA A 53 -2.41 8.91 6.15
N LYS A 54 -1.16 8.81 6.62
CA LYS A 54 -0.01 8.41 5.80
C LYS A 54 -0.16 6.99 5.25
N ALA A 55 -0.57 6.03 6.07
CA ALA A 55 -0.79 4.65 5.65
C ALA A 55 -1.89 4.57 4.57
N GLN A 56 -2.99 5.31 4.74
CA GLN A 56 -4.08 5.34 3.78
C GLN A 56 -3.67 5.97 2.43
N THR A 57 -2.87 7.03 2.46
CA THR A 57 -2.37 7.67 1.23
C THR A 57 -1.37 6.77 0.49
N VAL A 58 -0.49 6.08 1.21
CA VAL A 58 0.45 5.10 0.63
C VAL A 58 -0.31 3.94 -0.02
N GLU A 59 -1.31 3.38 0.66
CA GLU A 59 -2.08 2.25 0.11
C GLU A 59 -2.92 2.68 -1.10
N ARG A 60 -3.54 3.86 -1.05
CA ARG A 60 -4.25 4.43 -2.22
C ARG A 60 -3.30 4.64 -3.41
N ASN A 61 -2.10 5.16 -3.17
CA ASN A 61 -1.10 5.35 -4.23
C ASN A 61 -0.61 4.02 -4.81
N LYS A 62 -0.40 3.02 -3.96
CA LYS A 62 -0.04 1.65 -4.39
C LYS A 62 -1.14 1.03 -5.25
N GLN A 63 -2.40 1.19 -4.85
CA GLN A 63 -3.55 0.69 -5.61
C GLN A 63 -3.65 1.39 -6.97
N ARG A 64 -3.55 2.72 -7.02
CA ARG A 64 -3.55 3.48 -8.28
C ARG A 64 -2.41 3.04 -9.22
N ARG A 65 -1.21 2.79 -8.70
CA ARG A 65 -0.08 2.29 -9.49
C ARG A 65 -0.34 0.90 -10.07
N LYS A 66 -0.96 0.00 -9.29
CA LYS A 66 -1.35 -1.33 -9.78
C LYS A 66 -2.40 -1.24 -10.89
N GLU A 67 -3.41 -0.41 -10.70
CA GLU A 67 -4.46 -0.17 -11.69
C GLU A 67 -3.90 0.44 -12.98
N GLU A 68 -3.01 1.44 -12.87
CA GLU A 68 -2.36 2.05 -14.02
C GLU A 68 -1.50 1.04 -14.78
N LYS A 69 -0.72 0.23 -14.07
CA LYS A 69 0.09 -0.84 -14.67
C LYS A 69 -0.81 -1.86 -15.38
N ALA A 70 -1.89 -2.31 -14.74
CA ALA A 70 -2.84 -3.24 -15.35
C ALA A 70 -3.49 -2.63 -16.60
N ARG A 71 -3.82 -1.34 -16.58
CA ARG A 71 -4.36 -0.64 -17.74
C ARG A 71 -3.36 -0.56 -18.89
N LYS A 72 -2.10 -0.22 -18.59
CA LYS A 72 -1.00 -0.19 -19.58
C LYS A 72 -0.79 -1.57 -20.21
N THR A 73 -0.67 -2.62 -19.41
CA THR A 73 -0.52 -3.99 -19.91
C THR A 73 -1.71 -4.44 -20.77
N LYS A 74 -2.94 -4.09 -20.38
CA LYS A 74 -4.13 -4.38 -21.21
C LYS A 74 -4.10 -3.63 -22.54
N LEU A 75 -3.68 -2.37 -22.53
CA LEU A 75 -3.58 -1.56 -23.74
C LEU A 75 -2.48 -2.09 -24.68
N GLU A 76 -1.32 -2.44 -24.13
CA GLU A 76 -0.22 -3.05 -24.88
C GLU A 76 -0.64 -4.40 -25.48
N ALA A 77 -1.28 -5.26 -24.69
CA ALA A 77 -1.80 -6.54 -25.19
C ALA A 77 -2.86 -6.35 -26.29
N LYS A 78 -3.70 -5.31 -26.18
CA LYS A 78 -4.67 -4.97 -27.23
C LYS A 78 -3.96 -4.54 -28.51
N LYS A 79 -2.97 -3.64 -28.40
CA LYS A 79 -2.17 -3.17 -29.54
C LYS A 79 -1.42 -4.32 -30.22
N GLU A 80 -0.85 -5.24 -29.45
CA GLU A 80 -0.15 -6.39 -30.00
C GLU A 80 -1.10 -7.30 -30.77
N ARG A 81 -2.30 -7.58 -30.22
CA ARG A 81 -3.33 -8.35 -30.94
C ARG A 81 -3.79 -7.67 -32.23
N GLU A 82 -3.94 -6.36 -32.22
CA GLU A 82 -4.29 -5.59 -33.42
C GLU A 82 -3.17 -5.64 -34.46
N LYS A 83 -1.90 -5.58 -34.03
CA LYS A 83 -0.72 -5.73 -34.87
C LYS A 83 -0.62 -7.13 -35.47
N GLU A 84 -0.84 -8.18 -34.67
CA GLU A 84 -0.89 -9.57 -35.14
C GLU A 84 -2.00 -9.79 -36.17
N ALA A 85 -3.22 -9.31 -35.88
CA ALA A 85 -4.33 -9.40 -36.82
C ALA A 85 -4.09 -8.62 -38.13
N ALA A 86 -3.34 -7.51 -38.07
CA ALA A 86 -2.92 -6.78 -39.27
C ALA A 86 -1.83 -7.53 -40.04
N TRP A 87 -0.89 -8.17 -39.34
CA TRP A 87 0.14 -9.02 -39.93
C TRP A 87 -0.47 -10.21 -40.69
N ASP A 88 -1.44 -10.90 -40.10
CA ASP A 88 -2.13 -12.05 -40.73
C ASP A 88 -2.88 -11.65 -42.01
N LYS A 89 -3.33 -10.40 -42.10
CA LYS A 89 -3.95 -9.83 -43.31
C LYS A 89 -2.90 -9.43 -44.34
N PHE A 90 -1.75 -8.93 -43.90
CA PHE A 90 -0.67 -8.43 -44.76
C PHE A 90 0.12 -9.57 -45.41
N PHE A 91 0.51 -10.58 -44.63
CA PHE A 91 1.37 -11.67 -45.09
C PHE A 91 0.62 -13.00 -45.08
N LYS A 92 0.45 -13.58 -46.27
CA LYS A 92 -0.03 -14.95 -46.45
C LYS A 92 1.11 -15.82 -46.97
N VAL A 93 1.34 -16.94 -46.30
CA VAL A 93 2.34 -17.92 -46.69
C VAL A 93 1.89 -18.59 -48.00
N SER A 94 2.76 -18.69 -48.99
CA SER A 94 2.50 -19.46 -50.22
C SER A 94 2.48 -20.96 -49.91
N GLU A 95 1.70 -21.74 -50.67
CA GLU A 95 1.62 -23.20 -50.46
C GLU A 95 2.98 -23.89 -50.59
N GLU A 96 3.85 -23.38 -51.47
CA GLU A 96 5.22 -23.86 -51.65
C GLU A 96 6.06 -23.73 -50.36
N CYS A 97 5.77 -22.72 -49.53
CA CYS A 97 6.43 -22.51 -48.25
C CYS A 97 5.78 -23.30 -47.09
N LEU A 98 4.76 -24.11 -47.35
CA LEU A 98 4.19 -25.03 -46.35
C LEU A 98 4.83 -26.43 -46.40
N VAL A 99 5.40 -26.81 -47.56
CA VAL A 99 6.00 -28.13 -47.79
C VAL A 99 7.39 -27.96 -48.41
N PHE A 100 8.41 -27.83 -47.58
CA PHE A 100 9.80 -27.74 -48.04
C PHE A 100 10.32 -29.12 -48.45
N LYS A 101 10.93 -29.21 -49.63
CA LYS A 101 11.61 -30.43 -50.12
C LYS A 101 13.10 -30.38 -49.85
N THR A 102 13.66 -29.18 -49.71
CA THR A 102 15.08 -28.95 -49.44
C THR A 102 15.32 -27.95 -48.32
N THR A 103 16.50 -28.02 -47.70
CA THR A 103 16.93 -27.01 -46.71
C THR A 103 17.03 -25.61 -47.33
N GLN A 104 17.37 -25.52 -48.61
CA GLN A 104 17.45 -24.25 -49.33
C GLN A 104 16.08 -23.57 -49.42
N GLU A 105 15.04 -24.31 -49.81
CA GLU A 105 13.66 -23.80 -49.86
C GLU A 105 13.16 -23.33 -48.48
N MET A 106 13.53 -24.03 -47.40
CA MET A 106 13.21 -23.61 -46.03
C MET A 106 13.84 -22.25 -45.69
N VAL A 107 15.12 -22.07 -46.04
CA VAL A 107 15.84 -20.80 -45.82
C VAL A 107 15.21 -19.68 -46.64
N ASP A 108 14.89 -19.94 -47.90
CA ASP A 108 14.29 -18.95 -48.81
C ASP A 108 12.91 -18.48 -48.32
N CYS A 109 12.06 -19.41 -47.90
CA CYS A 109 10.76 -19.08 -47.30
C CYS A 109 10.87 -18.31 -45.97
N SER A 110 11.84 -18.67 -45.13
CA SER A 110 12.14 -17.90 -43.91
C SER A 110 12.59 -16.48 -44.24
N ASN A 111 13.46 -16.33 -45.24
CA ASN A 111 13.95 -15.03 -45.71
C ASN A 111 12.82 -14.15 -46.26
N ILE A 112 11.87 -14.74 -47.00
CA ILE A 112 10.66 -14.03 -47.49
C ILE A 112 9.84 -13.52 -46.31
N ARG A 113 9.56 -14.36 -45.31
CA ARG A 113 8.81 -13.96 -44.11
C ARG A 113 9.52 -12.85 -43.34
N ILE A 114 10.85 -12.93 -43.19
CA ILE A 114 11.64 -11.89 -42.51
C ILE A 114 11.56 -10.57 -43.27
N ARG A 115 11.67 -10.59 -44.60
CA ARG A 115 11.56 -9.39 -45.43
C ARG A 115 10.18 -8.76 -45.32
N ALA A 116 9.13 -9.55 -45.48
CA ALA A 116 7.75 -9.09 -45.32
C ALA A 116 7.52 -8.52 -43.92
N ARG A 117 8.12 -9.11 -42.87
CA ARG A 117 8.00 -8.59 -41.50
C ARG A 117 8.63 -7.21 -41.34
N ARG A 118 9.81 -6.99 -41.92
CA ARG A 118 10.47 -5.67 -41.91
C ARG A 118 9.65 -4.63 -42.67
N GLU A 119 9.11 -4.98 -43.83
CA GLU A 119 8.25 -4.10 -44.63
C GLU A 119 6.96 -3.74 -43.88
N PHE A 120 6.31 -4.73 -43.26
CA PHE A 120 5.14 -4.50 -42.42
C PHE A 120 5.45 -3.57 -41.24
N GLU A 121 6.56 -3.79 -40.52
CA GLU A 121 6.93 -2.96 -39.39
C GLU A 121 7.27 -1.52 -39.81
N ALA A 122 7.92 -1.34 -40.97
CA ALA A 122 8.18 -0.01 -41.54
C ALA A 122 6.88 0.71 -41.91
N GLN A 123 5.88 0.02 -42.46
CA GLN A 123 4.59 0.62 -42.83
C GLN A 123 3.70 0.87 -41.59
N TYR A 124 3.61 -0.11 -40.69
CA TYR A 124 2.75 -0.06 -39.51
C TYR A 124 3.28 0.92 -38.44
N GLY A 125 4.60 1.01 -38.27
CA GLY A 125 5.24 1.96 -37.35
C GLY A 125 5.16 3.42 -37.81
N ASN A 126 5.02 3.67 -39.12
CA ASN A 126 4.81 5.01 -39.67
C ASN A 126 3.33 5.44 -39.74
N SER A 127 2.38 4.51 -39.51
CA SER A 127 0.94 4.76 -39.64
C SER A 127 0.20 4.97 -38.30
N ASN A 128 0.92 4.93 -37.17
CA ASN A 128 0.41 5.06 -35.80
C ASN A 128 1.14 6.17 -35.05
#